data_AF-A0A8H6G7B9-F1
#
_entry.id   AF-A0A8H6G7B9-F1
#
_cell.length_a   1.000
_cell.length_b   1.000
_cell.length_c   1.000
_cell.angle_alpha   90.00
_cell.angle_beta   90.00
_cell.angle_gamma   90.00
#
_symmetry.space_group_name_H-M   'P 1'
#
loop_
_entity.id
_entity.type
_entity.pdbx_description
1 polymer ?
#
loop_
_entity_poly.entity_id
_entity_poly.type
_entity_poly.pdbx_seq_one_letter_code
_entity_poly.pdbx_strand_id
1 'polypeptide(L)'
;MLQAVAKACGFNAAHRRLCCNGHVINLAVQAFLFGKNKDVSDEALRQVSQLSYDEQEGAVERAETATTWRQYGALGMLHNLVAFLKVAGRMIPQDNSCTRWNSWYLMVHVAITLRKEINSFLDDHYMEGDIKLDYLHPEHWQELQETHSFLQPFYEITKDTQWDKSSLDEVICSMDFLITHYKAAMQQFQHDITMADRIMTSWYKFDDYYKRTDDSPVYAAAILLHPSLRRAHLDEAWKDQSHYIAPAIDAVRKLWEGFKPVQVLEMEEDLSAYEACKKRIYQQSSSHDEFDRFIEGPPLPIGASSALS
;
A
#
# COMPACT_ATOMS: atom_id res chain seq x y z
N MET A 1 8.57 -20.42 -10.54
CA MET A 1 7.55 -20.30 -11.61
C MET A 1 7.82 -19.13 -12.55
N LEU A 2 7.89 -17.88 -12.08
CA LEU A 2 8.10 -16.69 -12.93
C LEU A 2 9.39 -16.73 -13.77
N GLN A 3 10.51 -17.18 -13.21
CA GLN A 3 11.79 -17.32 -13.92
C GLN A 3 11.74 -18.35 -15.07
N ALA A 4 10.96 -19.42 -14.92
CA ALA A 4 10.81 -20.43 -15.96
C ALA A 4 9.99 -19.89 -17.13
N VAL A 5 8.94 -19.12 -16.85
CA VAL A 5 8.12 -18.43 -17.86
C VAL A 5 8.93 -17.35 -18.57
N ALA A 6 9.69 -16.55 -17.82
CA ALA A 6 10.57 -15.50 -18.36
C ALA A 6 11.61 -16.08 -19.33
N LYS A 7 12.20 -17.23 -19.01
CA LYS A 7 13.12 -17.95 -19.89
C LYS A 7 12.44 -18.48 -21.16
N ALA A 8 11.20 -18.95 -21.05
CA ALA A 8 10.43 -19.46 -22.20
C ALA A 8 9.95 -18.34 -23.14
N CYS A 9 9.60 -17.18 -22.60
CA CYS A 9 9.04 -16.05 -23.35
C CYS A 9 10.07 -14.95 -23.69
N GLY A 10 11.34 -15.10 -23.28
CA GLY A 10 12.41 -14.17 -23.64
C GLY A 10 12.30 -12.77 -23.02
N PHE A 11 11.78 -12.64 -21.81
CA PHE A 11 11.69 -11.35 -21.11
C PHE A 11 12.41 -11.36 -19.76
N ASN A 12 12.81 -10.18 -19.25
CA ASN A 12 13.40 -10.06 -17.92
C ASN A 12 12.32 -10.15 -16.84
N ALA A 13 12.39 -11.19 -16.00
CA ALA A 13 11.43 -11.44 -14.91
C ALA A 13 11.39 -10.30 -13.88
N ALA A 14 12.52 -9.68 -13.58
CA ALA A 14 12.59 -8.60 -12.58
C ALA A 14 11.85 -7.36 -13.08
N HIS A 15 12.06 -6.99 -14.35
CA HIS A 15 11.44 -5.80 -14.95
C HIS A 15 9.90 -5.90 -15.08
N ARG A 16 9.34 -7.12 -15.04
CA ARG A 16 7.89 -7.35 -15.18
C ARG A 16 7.22 -7.78 -13.88
N ARG A 17 7.96 -7.84 -12.77
CA ARG A 17 7.41 -8.23 -11.47
C ARG A 17 6.88 -7.00 -10.76
N LEU A 18 5.62 -6.66 -11.03
CA LEU A 18 4.91 -5.64 -10.28
C LEU A 18 4.34 -6.23 -8.98
N CYS A 19 4.42 -5.47 -7.90
CA CYS A 19 3.75 -5.79 -6.65
C CYS A 19 2.43 -5.01 -6.55
N CYS A 20 1.39 -5.64 -6.02
CA CYS A 20 0.13 -4.97 -5.72
C CYS A 20 0.33 -4.01 -4.54
N ASN A 21 0.02 -2.72 -4.68
CA ASN A 21 0.20 -1.72 -3.62
C ASN A 21 -0.57 -2.09 -2.35
N GLY A 22 -1.84 -2.49 -2.50
CA GLY A 22 -2.65 -2.97 -1.38
C GLY A 22 -2.07 -4.20 -0.67
N HIS A 23 -1.35 -5.07 -1.39
CA HIS A 23 -0.64 -6.20 -0.78
C HIS A 23 0.59 -5.74 0.02
N VAL A 24 1.36 -4.79 -0.50
CA VAL A 24 2.51 -4.20 0.22
C VAL A 24 2.04 -3.52 1.50
N ILE A 25 0.99 -2.70 1.41
CA ILE A 25 0.37 -2.05 2.58
C ILE A 25 -0.14 -3.09 3.57
N ASN A 26 -0.81 -4.15 3.09
CA ASN A 26 -1.29 -5.22 3.95
C ASN A 26 -0.15 -5.85 4.75
N LEU A 27 0.99 -6.17 4.11
CA LEU A 27 2.14 -6.75 4.78
C LEU A 27 2.77 -5.79 5.81
N ALA A 28 2.88 -4.51 5.48
CA ALA A 28 3.43 -3.50 6.38
C ALA A 28 2.53 -3.32 7.62
N VAL A 29 1.21 -3.21 7.44
CA VAL A 29 0.25 -3.08 8.55
C VAL A 29 0.19 -4.35 9.38
N GLN A 30 0.28 -5.51 8.74
CA GLN A 30 0.35 -6.80 9.42
C GLN A 30 1.57 -6.92 10.32
N ALA A 31 2.73 -6.48 9.84
CA ALA A 31 3.95 -6.41 10.63
C ALA A 31 3.83 -5.41 11.78
N PHE A 32 3.08 -4.31 11.62
CA PHE A 32 2.76 -3.37 12.70
C PHE A 32 1.88 -4.00 13.79
N LEU A 33 0.82 -4.70 13.38
CA LEU A 33 -0.19 -5.24 14.29
C LEU A 33 0.33 -6.43 15.10
N PHE A 34 1.03 -7.35 14.44
CA PHE A 34 1.38 -8.67 15.01
C PHE A 34 2.89 -8.95 15.05
N GLY A 35 3.70 -8.12 14.40
CA GLY A 35 5.15 -8.31 14.37
C GLY A 35 5.80 -7.91 15.68
N LYS A 36 6.65 -8.79 16.21
CA LYS A 36 7.49 -8.52 17.38
C LYS A 36 8.89 -7.99 17.02
N ASN A 37 9.37 -8.32 15.82
CA ASN A 37 10.69 -7.95 15.28
C ASN A 37 10.74 -8.35 13.80
N LYS A 38 11.69 -7.80 13.03
CA LYS A 38 11.84 -8.05 11.58
C LYS A 38 11.80 -9.54 11.20
N ASP A 39 12.57 -10.39 11.89
CA ASP A 39 12.71 -11.82 11.56
C ASP A 39 11.56 -12.70 12.05
N VAL A 40 10.83 -12.23 13.06
CA VAL A 40 9.72 -12.98 13.70
C VAL A 40 8.36 -12.54 13.14
N SER A 41 8.30 -11.42 12.43
CA SER A 41 7.06 -10.85 11.88
C SER A 41 6.33 -11.80 10.93
N ASP A 42 7.03 -12.49 10.02
CA ASP A 42 6.39 -13.42 9.07
C ASP A 42 5.84 -14.66 9.77
N GLU A 43 6.52 -15.14 10.81
CA GLU A 43 6.07 -16.29 11.58
C GLU A 43 4.89 -15.94 12.47
N ALA A 44 4.92 -14.77 13.12
CA ALA A 44 3.78 -14.25 13.87
C ALA A 44 2.55 -14.11 12.97
N LEU A 45 2.73 -13.68 11.72
CA LEU A 45 1.64 -13.56 10.75
C LEU A 45 1.06 -14.90 10.31
N ARG A 46 1.90 -15.92 10.14
CA ARG A 46 1.44 -17.29 9.87
C ARG A 46 0.63 -17.83 11.05
N GLN A 47 1.10 -17.61 12.27
CA GLN A 47 0.39 -18.05 13.47
C GLN A 47 -0.99 -17.38 13.59
N VAL A 48 -1.06 -16.06 13.43
CA VAL A 48 -2.34 -15.32 13.43
C VAL A 48 -3.27 -15.80 12.31
N SER A 49 -2.73 -16.08 11.12
CA SER A 49 -3.50 -16.61 9.99
C SER A 49 -4.11 -17.98 10.31
N GLN A 50 -3.30 -18.88 10.88
CA GLN A 50 -3.73 -20.23 11.24
C GLN A 50 -4.76 -20.19 12.36
N LEU A 51 -4.53 -19.40 13.41
CA LEU A 51 -5.46 -19.23 14.53
C LEU A 51 -6.84 -18.74 14.06
N SER A 52 -6.86 -17.75 13.17
CA SER A 52 -8.11 -17.23 12.60
C SER A 52 -8.83 -18.26 11.73
N TYR A 53 -8.09 -19.07 10.97
CA TYR A 53 -8.66 -20.17 10.18
C TYR A 53 -9.27 -21.26 11.06
N ASP A 54 -8.54 -21.71 12.08
CA ASP A 54 -8.98 -22.77 13.00
C ASP A 54 -10.23 -22.35 13.80
N GLU A 55 -10.31 -21.08 14.18
CA GLU A 55 -11.48 -20.49 14.84
C GLU A 55 -12.71 -20.42 13.91
N GLN A 56 -12.52 -20.15 12.62
CA GLN A 56 -13.59 -20.09 11.62
C GLN A 56 -14.14 -21.47 11.23
N GLU A 57 -13.27 -22.48 11.15
CA GLU A 57 -13.70 -23.86 10.89
C GLU A 57 -14.29 -24.55 12.12
N GLY A 58 -14.19 -23.92 13.31
CA GLY A 58 -14.62 -24.53 14.57
C GLY A 58 -13.75 -25.74 14.95
N ALA A 59 -12.50 -25.77 14.46
CA ALA A 59 -11.57 -26.87 14.69
C ALA A 59 -10.99 -26.85 16.11
N VAL A 60 -11.04 -25.71 16.80
CA VAL A 60 -10.46 -25.49 18.13
C VAL A 60 -11.51 -24.87 19.06
N GLU A 61 -11.48 -25.21 20.35
CA GLU A 61 -12.36 -24.58 21.34
C GLU A 61 -12.04 -23.08 21.47
N ARG A 62 -13.09 -22.27 21.49
CA ARG A 62 -12.98 -20.80 21.58
C ARG A 62 -12.20 -20.31 22.80
N ALA A 63 -12.25 -21.06 23.91
CA ALA A 63 -11.49 -20.73 25.11
C ALA A 63 -9.96 -20.84 24.89
N GLU A 64 -9.54 -21.79 24.06
CA GLU A 64 -8.13 -22.00 23.72
C GLU A 64 -7.63 -20.92 22.74
N THR A 65 -8.43 -20.58 21.72
CA THR A 65 -8.10 -19.49 20.79
C THR A 65 -8.08 -18.13 21.50
N ALA A 66 -9.04 -17.87 22.39
CA ALA A 66 -9.12 -16.63 23.15
C ALA A 66 -7.88 -16.37 24.02
N THR A 67 -7.31 -17.44 24.60
CA THR A 67 -6.07 -17.35 25.39
C THR A 67 -4.88 -16.96 24.54
N THR A 68 -4.82 -17.45 23.30
CA THR A 68 -3.77 -17.09 22.35
C THR A 68 -3.94 -15.65 21.86
N TRP A 69 -5.17 -15.22 21.59
CA TRP A 69 -5.46 -13.84 21.19
C TRP A 69 -5.05 -12.83 22.27
N ARG A 70 -5.26 -13.11 23.55
CA ARG A 70 -4.85 -12.22 24.67
C ARG A 70 -3.35 -11.90 24.67
N GLN A 71 -2.51 -12.75 24.07
CA GLN A 71 -1.06 -12.49 23.95
C GLN A 71 -0.74 -11.31 23.00
N TYR A 72 -1.68 -10.92 22.14
CA TYR A 72 -1.57 -9.75 21.25
C TYR A 72 -2.09 -8.45 21.90
N GLY A 73 -2.33 -8.45 23.21
CA GLY A 73 -2.68 -7.26 23.98
C GLY A 73 -4.09 -6.76 23.72
N ALA A 74 -4.25 -5.43 23.67
CA ALA A 74 -5.55 -4.77 23.54
C ALA A 74 -6.34 -5.19 22.28
N LEU A 75 -5.64 -5.47 21.18
CA LEU A 75 -6.25 -5.94 19.93
C LEU A 75 -6.89 -7.33 20.07
N GLY A 76 -6.21 -8.25 20.74
CA GLY A 76 -6.71 -9.60 20.96
C GLY A 76 -7.85 -9.67 21.98
N MET A 77 -7.79 -8.83 23.02
CA MET A 77 -8.92 -8.66 23.94
C MET A 77 -10.15 -8.12 23.20
N LEU A 78 -9.97 -7.09 22.35
CA LEU A 78 -11.05 -6.56 21.54
C LEU A 78 -11.63 -7.62 20.58
N HIS A 79 -10.78 -8.43 19.94
CA HIS A 79 -11.20 -9.55 19.09
C HIS A 79 -12.15 -10.50 19.84
N ASN A 80 -11.74 -10.95 21.03
CA ASN A 80 -12.53 -11.85 21.87
C ASN A 80 -13.89 -11.22 22.24
N LEU A 81 -13.90 -9.94 22.63
CA LEU A 81 -15.12 -9.21 22.97
C LEU A 81 -16.07 -9.04 21.78
N VAL A 82 -15.56 -8.69 20.61
CA VAL A 82 -16.36 -8.55 19.39
C VAL A 82 -17.02 -9.87 19.03
N ALA A 83 -16.26 -10.96 19.17
CA ALA A 83 -16.75 -12.29 18.92
C ALA A 83 -17.88 -12.66 19.92
N PHE A 84 -17.82 -12.21 21.17
CA PHE A 84 -18.90 -12.37 22.16
C PHE A 84 -20.13 -11.51 21.84
N LEU A 85 -19.94 -10.24 21.50
CA LEU A 85 -21.02 -9.29 21.15
C LEU A 85 -21.83 -9.72 19.92
N LYS A 86 -21.19 -10.41 18.98
CA LYS A 86 -21.87 -11.03 17.81
C LYS A 86 -22.86 -12.12 18.23
N VAL A 87 -22.50 -12.95 19.21
CA VAL A 87 -23.40 -13.96 19.78
C VAL A 87 -24.58 -13.28 20.49
N ALA A 88 -24.34 -12.12 21.11
CA ALA A 88 -25.37 -11.28 21.73
C ALA A 88 -26.21 -10.45 20.72
N GLY A 89 -26.03 -10.65 19.40
CA GLY A 89 -26.85 -10.01 18.36
C GLY A 89 -26.48 -8.58 17.99
N ARG A 90 -25.31 -8.07 18.39
CA ARG A 90 -24.81 -6.74 17.99
C ARG A 90 -23.79 -6.86 16.85
N MET A 91 -23.99 -6.10 15.78
CA MET A 91 -23.15 -6.16 14.57
C MET A 91 -21.91 -5.25 14.70
N ILE A 92 -20.87 -5.74 15.38
CA ILE A 92 -19.50 -5.28 15.08
C ILE A 92 -18.95 -6.19 13.98
N PRO A 93 -18.33 -5.67 12.91
CA PRO A 93 -17.68 -6.51 11.91
C PRO A 93 -16.65 -7.42 12.58
N GLN A 94 -16.83 -8.73 12.46
CA GLN A 94 -15.80 -9.70 12.86
C GLN A 94 -14.64 -9.62 11.86
N ASP A 95 -13.43 -9.78 12.36
CA ASP A 95 -12.25 -9.92 11.52
C ASP A 95 -12.38 -11.16 10.61
N ASN A 96 -12.47 -10.92 9.32
CA ASN A 96 -12.42 -11.96 8.31
C ASN A 96 -10.97 -12.18 7.91
N SER A 97 -10.29 -12.92 8.78
CA SER A 97 -9.01 -13.57 8.51
C SER A 97 -7.83 -12.59 8.40
N CYS A 98 -6.65 -13.06 8.79
CA CYS A 98 -5.35 -12.41 8.57
C CYS A 98 -5.05 -12.13 7.07
N THR A 99 -6.00 -12.27 6.15
CA THR A 99 -5.86 -11.93 4.73
C THR A 99 -6.16 -10.47 4.39
N ARG A 100 -6.88 -9.71 5.24
CA ARG A 100 -7.23 -8.31 4.95
C ARG A 100 -7.23 -7.46 6.21
N TRP A 101 -6.12 -6.77 6.46
CA TRP A 101 -5.97 -5.85 7.59
C TRP A 101 -7.09 -4.77 7.72
N ASN A 102 -7.79 -4.47 6.62
CA ASN A 102 -8.95 -3.56 6.61
C ASN A 102 -10.05 -3.96 7.60
N SER A 103 -10.26 -5.25 7.87
CA SER A 103 -11.25 -5.72 8.83
C SER A 103 -10.87 -5.35 10.26
N TRP A 104 -9.59 -5.50 10.61
CA TRP A 104 -9.04 -5.09 11.90
C TRP A 104 -9.18 -3.59 12.11
N TYR A 105 -8.86 -2.78 11.10
CA TYR A 105 -9.03 -1.34 11.17
C TYR A 105 -10.50 -0.94 11.40
N LEU A 106 -11.43 -1.53 10.65
CA LEU A 106 -12.87 -1.26 10.80
C LEU A 106 -13.39 -1.71 12.17
N MET A 107 -12.93 -2.86 12.68
CA MET A 107 -13.29 -3.35 14.01
C MET A 107 -12.87 -2.34 15.09
N VAL A 108 -11.62 -1.88 15.05
CA VAL A 108 -11.10 -0.87 16.00
C VAL A 108 -11.85 0.45 15.85
N HIS A 109 -12.10 0.90 14.62
CA HIS A 109 -12.83 2.15 14.35
C HIS A 109 -14.26 2.14 14.92
N VAL A 110 -15.00 1.04 14.70
CA VAL A 110 -16.35 0.86 15.25
C VAL A 110 -16.30 0.74 16.78
N ALA A 111 -15.33 0.02 17.33
CA ALA A 111 -15.17 -0.14 18.77
C ALA A 111 -14.89 1.19 19.47
N ILE A 112 -14.05 2.07 18.90
CA ILE A 112 -13.79 3.40 19.43
C ILE A 112 -15.06 4.27 19.39
N THR A 113 -15.82 4.18 18.30
CA THR A 113 -17.08 4.92 18.14
C THR A 113 -18.14 4.49 19.15
N LEU A 114 -18.20 3.19 19.45
CA LEU A 114 -19.14 2.58 20.40
C LEU A 114 -18.54 2.36 21.79
N ARG A 115 -17.47 3.09 22.15
CA ARG A 115 -16.72 2.87 23.41
C ARG A 115 -17.62 2.95 24.65
N LYS A 116 -18.60 3.85 24.67
CA LYS A 116 -19.49 4.04 25.83
C LYS A 116 -20.44 2.86 25.98
N GLU A 117 -21.01 2.41 24.87
CA GLU A 117 -21.94 1.28 24.81
C GLU A 117 -21.24 -0.03 25.15
N ILE A 118 -20.01 -0.21 24.65
CA ILE A 118 -19.18 -1.38 24.96
C ILE A 118 -18.83 -1.39 26.45
N ASN A 119 -18.36 -0.28 27.02
CA ASN A 119 -18.03 -0.24 28.45
C ASN A 119 -19.25 -0.51 29.34
N SER A 120 -20.41 0.08 29.01
CA SER A 120 -21.65 -0.20 29.76
C SER A 120 -22.00 -1.70 29.72
N PHE A 121 -21.85 -2.34 28.56
CA PHE A 121 -22.10 -3.78 28.42
C PHE A 121 -21.08 -4.62 29.21
N LEU A 122 -19.80 -4.24 29.19
CA LEU A 122 -18.76 -4.91 29.96
C LEU A 122 -19.01 -4.80 31.47
N ASP A 123 -19.49 -3.65 31.93
CA ASP A 123 -19.85 -3.43 33.34
C ASP A 123 -21.04 -4.30 33.75
N ASP A 124 -22.07 -4.41 32.89
CA ASP A 124 -23.27 -5.22 33.15
C ASP A 124 -22.96 -6.73 33.18
N HIS A 125 -22.01 -7.18 32.35
CA HIS A 125 -21.62 -8.59 32.21
C HIS A 125 -20.29 -8.94 32.91
N TYR A 126 -19.78 -8.07 33.79
CA TYR A 126 -18.48 -8.22 34.45
C TYR A 126 -18.31 -9.53 35.25
N MET A 127 -19.43 -10.13 35.69
CA MET A 127 -19.44 -11.37 36.47
C MET A 127 -19.30 -12.64 35.61
N GLU A 128 -19.38 -12.53 34.28
CA GLU A 128 -19.14 -13.64 33.35
C GLU A 128 -17.63 -13.83 33.17
N GLY A 129 -17.14 -15.04 33.48
CA GLY A 129 -15.71 -15.32 33.70
C GLY A 129 -14.78 -14.97 32.53
N ASP A 130 -15.23 -15.14 31.29
CA ASP A 130 -14.44 -14.83 30.10
C ASP A 130 -14.34 -13.31 29.83
N ILE A 131 -15.41 -12.56 30.11
CA ILE A 131 -15.48 -11.11 29.87
C ILE A 131 -14.58 -10.36 30.86
N LYS A 132 -14.45 -10.87 32.08
CA LYS A 132 -13.54 -10.31 33.09
C LYS A 132 -12.07 -10.34 32.64
N LEU A 133 -11.68 -11.37 31.88
CA LEU A 133 -10.31 -11.52 31.38
C LEU A 133 -10.02 -10.61 30.18
N ASP A 134 -11.04 -10.29 29.38
CA ASP A 134 -10.93 -9.44 28.20
C ASP A 134 -11.39 -7.98 28.47
N TYR A 135 -11.47 -7.57 29.74
CA TYR A 135 -11.92 -6.23 30.10
C TYR A 135 -10.95 -5.14 29.61
N LEU A 136 -11.47 -4.20 28.80
CA LEU A 136 -10.67 -3.13 28.21
C LEU A 136 -10.53 -1.95 29.18
N HIS A 137 -9.39 -1.88 29.86
CA HIS A 137 -9.02 -0.74 30.69
C HIS A 137 -8.76 0.53 29.88
N PRO A 138 -8.78 1.72 30.50
CA PRO A 138 -8.51 3.00 29.82
C PRO A 138 -7.20 3.03 29.03
N GLU A 139 -6.16 2.34 29.53
CA GLU A 139 -4.86 2.18 28.86
C GLU A 139 -4.98 1.41 27.54
N HIS A 140 -5.75 0.31 27.53
CA HIS A 140 -6.01 -0.46 26.31
C HIS A 140 -6.78 0.35 25.27
N TRP A 141 -7.74 1.19 25.72
CA TRP A 141 -8.45 2.09 24.82
C TRP A 141 -7.55 3.17 24.22
N GLN A 142 -6.57 3.65 24.97
CA GLN A 142 -5.58 4.60 24.47
C GLN A 142 -4.70 3.93 23.40
N GLU A 143 -4.17 2.73 23.66
CA GLU A 143 -3.38 1.97 22.68
C GLU A 143 -4.15 1.71 21.37
N LEU A 144 -5.43 1.34 21.48
CA LEU A 144 -6.31 1.15 20.32
C LEU A 144 -6.52 2.45 19.53
N GLN A 145 -6.63 3.59 20.22
CA GLN A 145 -6.81 4.89 19.59
C GLN A 145 -5.54 5.38 18.89
N GLU A 146 -4.37 5.15 19.48
CA GLU A 146 -3.07 5.43 18.88
C GLU A 146 -2.83 4.54 17.64
N THR A 147 -3.15 3.25 17.75
CA THR A 147 -3.15 2.30 16.63
C THR A 147 -4.08 2.73 15.51
N HIS A 148 -5.32 3.13 15.84
CA HIS A 148 -6.30 3.61 14.86
C HIS A 148 -5.80 4.87 14.12
N SER A 149 -5.28 5.84 14.87
CA SER A 149 -4.75 7.09 14.32
C SER A 149 -3.57 6.85 13.39
N PHE A 150 -2.68 5.92 13.74
CA PHE A 150 -1.56 5.53 12.90
C PHE A 150 -2.00 4.80 11.62
N LEU A 151 -2.99 3.92 11.70
CA LEU A 151 -3.45 3.10 10.57
C LEU A 151 -4.40 3.82 9.61
N GLN A 152 -4.97 4.95 10.01
CA GLN A 152 -5.94 5.68 9.19
C GLN A 152 -5.42 6.01 7.78
N PRO A 153 -4.22 6.58 7.58
CA PRO A 153 -3.78 6.97 6.24
C PRO A 153 -3.51 5.75 5.35
N PHE A 154 -3.09 4.63 5.93
CA PHE A 154 -2.97 3.36 5.18
C PHE A 154 -4.32 2.90 4.64
N TYR A 155 -5.41 3.17 5.36
CA TYR A 155 -6.74 2.67 5.02
C TYR A 155 -7.32 3.50 3.87
N GLU A 156 -7.15 4.82 3.95
CA GLU A 156 -7.51 5.77 2.90
C GLU A 156 -6.80 5.42 1.58
N ILE A 157 -5.46 5.28 1.60
CA ILE A 157 -4.68 4.90 0.41
C ILE A 157 -5.11 3.53 -0.13
N THR A 158 -5.32 2.56 0.77
CA THR A 158 -5.75 1.22 0.36
C THR A 158 -7.13 1.25 -0.29
N LYS A 159 -8.04 2.11 0.17
CA LYS A 159 -9.37 2.26 -0.43
C LYS A 159 -9.30 2.97 -1.77
N ASP A 160 -8.49 4.01 -1.90
CA ASP A 160 -8.32 4.75 -3.15
C ASP A 160 -7.68 3.86 -4.23
N THR A 161 -6.71 3.04 -3.84
CA THR A 161 -5.99 2.14 -4.76
C THR A 161 -6.68 0.78 -4.99
N GLN A 162 -7.85 0.53 -4.39
CA GLN A 162 -8.61 -0.74 -4.53
C GLN A 162 -9.61 -0.75 -5.71
N TRP A 163 -9.63 0.28 -6.56
CA TRP A 163 -10.64 0.44 -7.62
C TRP A 163 -10.05 0.55 -9.03
N ASP A 164 -10.92 0.36 -10.04
CA ASP A 164 -10.64 0.41 -11.49
C ASP A 164 -10.05 1.73 -12.01
N LYS A 165 -9.93 2.75 -11.15
CA LYS A 165 -9.36 4.06 -11.49
C LYS A 165 -7.90 4.21 -11.07
N SER A 166 -7.36 3.31 -10.26
CA SER A 166 -5.99 3.43 -9.77
C SER A 166 -5.00 3.11 -10.89
N SER A 167 -4.09 4.03 -11.15
CA SER A 167 -3.01 3.84 -12.12
C SER A 167 -1.66 3.65 -11.42
N LEU A 168 -0.68 3.15 -12.18
CA LEU A 168 0.61 2.74 -11.60
C LEU A 168 1.42 3.94 -11.06
N ASP A 169 1.16 5.15 -11.56
CA ASP A 169 1.79 6.40 -11.11
C ASP A 169 1.41 6.76 -9.66
N GLU A 170 0.22 6.39 -9.19
CA GLU A 170 -0.21 6.65 -7.81
C GLU A 170 0.57 5.84 -6.78
N VAL A 171 1.20 4.73 -7.18
CA VAL A 171 1.88 3.81 -6.26
C VAL A 171 3.05 4.50 -5.56
N ILE A 172 3.97 5.11 -6.32
CA ILE A 172 5.13 5.80 -5.73
C ILE A 172 4.67 7.00 -4.89
N CYS A 173 3.73 7.81 -5.40
CA CYS A 173 3.21 8.95 -4.65
C CYS A 173 2.59 8.52 -3.31
N SER A 174 1.84 7.42 -3.30
CA SER A 174 1.26 6.86 -2.06
C SER A 174 2.33 6.36 -1.10
N MET A 175 3.40 5.75 -1.62
CA MET A 175 4.52 5.26 -0.82
C MET A 175 5.32 6.41 -0.19
N ASP A 176 5.57 7.50 -0.93
CA ASP A 176 6.27 8.68 -0.43
C ASP A 176 5.48 9.39 0.68
N PHE A 177 4.16 9.46 0.53
CA PHE A 177 3.28 9.94 1.58
C PHE A 177 3.36 9.06 2.83
N LEU A 178 3.32 7.72 2.68
CA LEU A 178 3.49 6.80 3.80
C LEU A 178 4.85 6.97 4.47
N ILE A 179 5.93 7.21 3.72
CA ILE A 179 7.26 7.50 4.28
C ILE A 179 7.22 8.73 5.18
N THR A 180 6.55 9.79 4.74
CA THR A 180 6.38 11.01 5.52
C THR A 180 5.59 10.75 6.80
N HIS A 181 4.52 9.96 6.70
CA HIS A 181 3.70 9.52 7.84
C HIS A 181 4.50 8.70 8.86
N TYR A 182 5.30 7.73 8.40
CA TYR A 182 6.19 6.94 9.25
C TYR A 182 7.21 7.82 10.00
N LYS A 183 7.86 8.76 9.31
CA LYS A 183 8.82 9.68 9.93
C LYS A 183 8.17 10.55 11.02
N ALA A 184 6.96 11.05 10.75
CA ALA A 184 6.19 11.81 11.74
C ALA A 184 5.79 10.95 12.94
N ALA A 185 5.32 9.72 12.71
CA ALA A 185 4.95 8.78 13.76
C ALA A 185 6.15 8.38 14.64
N MET A 186 7.33 8.15 14.04
CA MET A 186 8.56 7.86 14.80
C MET A 186 8.99 9.02 15.69
N GLN A 187 8.76 10.27 15.28
CA GLN A 187 9.03 11.45 16.12
C GLN A 187 8.01 11.57 17.26
N GLN A 188 6.73 11.33 16.95
CA GLN A 188 5.64 11.41 17.94
C GLN A 188 5.79 10.37 19.04
N PHE A 189 6.11 9.13 18.70
CA PHE A 189 6.20 8.00 19.63
C PHE A 189 7.62 7.71 20.11
N GLN A 190 8.54 8.68 20.05
CA GLN A 190 9.94 8.49 20.43
C GLN A 190 10.11 8.00 21.89
N HIS A 191 9.16 8.33 22.77
CA HIS A 191 9.18 7.95 24.18
C HIS A 191 8.40 6.66 24.50
N ASP A 192 7.58 6.16 23.56
CA ASP A 192 6.86 4.90 23.70
C ASP A 192 7.62 3.79 22.98
N ILE A 193 8.34 2.97 23.74
CA ILE A 193 9.18 1.89 23.21
C ILE A 193 8.34 0.86 22.46
N THR A 194 7.14 0.54 22.96
CA THR A 194 6.28 -0.50 22.38
C THR A 194 5.73 -0.05 21.04
N MET A 195 5.20 1.17 20.98
CA MET A 195 4.67 1.73 19.74
C MET A 195 5.79 1.99 18.72
N ALA A 196 6.94 2.50 19.15
CA ALA A 196 8.09 2.71 18.29
C ALA A 196 8.60 1.40 17.66
N ASP A 197 8.65 0.30 18.42
CA ASP A 197 9.10 -1.00 17.91
C ASP A 197 8.13 -1.59 16.85
N ARG A 198 6.81 -1.43 17.07
CA ARG A 198 5.78 -1.80 16.08
C ARG A 198 5.92 -0.99 14.80
N ILE A 199 6.13 0.32 14.93
CA ILE A 199 6.35 1.22 13.79
C ILE A 199 7.62 0.83 13.03
N MET A 200 8.72 0.54 13.73
CA MET A 200 9.98 0.11 13.10
C MET A 200 9.84 -1.22 12.38
N THR A 201 9.17 -2.20 12.98
CA THR A 201 8.93 -3.51 12.36
C THR A 201 8.12 -3.37 11.06
N SER A 202 7.11 -2.51 11.08
CA SER A 202 6.33 -2.14 9.90
C SER A 202 7.18 -1.42 8.85
N TRP A 203 7.99 -0.45 9.26
CA TRP A 203 8.89 0.31 8.41
C TRP A 203 9.89 -0.61 7.69
N TYR A 204 10.51 -1.57 8.38
CA TYR A 204 11.45 -2.49 7.74
C TYR A 204 10.81 -3.35 6.65
N LYS A 205 9.56 -3.77 6.86
CA LYS A 205 8.82 -4.50 5.83
C LYS A 205 8.46 -3.58 4.68
N PHE A 206 7.96 -2.39 4.96
CA PHE A 206 7.64 -1.40 3.94
C PHE A 206 8.87 -1.03 3.08
N ASP A 207 10.01 -0.74 3.72
CA ASP A 207 11.29 -0.38 3.07
C ASP A 207 11.84 -1.51 2.17
N ASP A 208 11.68 -2.77 2.56
CA ASP A 208 12.06 -3.92 1.72
C ASP A 208 11.26 -3.95 0.41
N TYR A 209 9.95 -3.65 0.48
CA TYR A 209 9.10 -3.59 -0.71
C TYR A 209 9.30 -2.29 -1.51
N TYR A 210 9.58 -1.18 -0.84
CA TYR A 210 9.92 0.08 -1.51
C TYR A 210 11.20 -0.06 -2.32
N LYS A 211 12.28 -0.63 -1.77
CA LYS A 211 13.52 -0.89 -2.54
C LYS A 211 13.30 -1.77 -3.77
N ARG A 212 12.31 -2.66 -3.72
CA ARG A 212 11.96 -3.53 -4.84
C ARG A 212 11.18 -2.82 -5.94
N THR A 213 10.69 -1.59 -5.73
CA THR A 213 10.13 -0.79 -6.83
C THR A 213 11.23 -0.32 -7.78
N ASP A 214 12.45 -0.12 -7.29
CA ASP A 214 13.60 0.28 -8.11
C ASP A 214 14.03 -0.82 -9.10
N ASP A 215 13.75 -2.10 -8.79
CA ASP A 215 14.05 -3.24 -9.69
C ASP A 215 13.22 -3.21 -10.99
N SER A 216 12.08 -2.50 -10.98
CA SER A 216 11.14 -2.45 -12.09
C SER A 216 11.06 -1.04 -12.68
N PRO A 217 11.60 -0.80 -13.88
CA PRO A 217 11.57 0.53 -14.50
C PRO A 217 10.16 1.00 -14.84
N VAL A 218 9.15 0.11 -14.75
CA VAL A 218 7.76 0.41 -15.09
C VAL A 218 7.15 1.44 -14.12
N TYR A 219 7.55 1.45 -12.84
CA TYR A 219 7.08 2.46 -11.89
C TYR A 219 7.60 3.86 -12.24
N ALA A 220 8.89 3.98 -12.54
CA ALA A 220 9.48 5.23 -13.03
C ALA A 220 8.88 5.64 -14.38
N ALA A 221 8.62 4.69 -15.28
CA ALA A 221 7.97 4.96 -16.56
C ALA A 221 6.57 5.54 -16.38
N ALA A 222 5.78 5.03 -15.44
CA ALA A 222 4.43 5.53 -15.17
C ALA A 222 4.44 7.02 -14.78
N ILE A 223 5.36 7.44 -13.91
CA ILE A 223 5.53 8.85 -13.53
C ILE A 223 5.99 9.70 -14.72
N LEU A 224 7.03 9.26 -15.41
CA LEU A 224 7.63 10.01 -16.52
C LEU A 224 6.66 10.21 -17.69
N LEU A 225 5.84 9.21 -17.97
CA LEU A 225 4.84 9.24 -19.03
C LEU A 225 3.53 9.92 -18.61
N HIS A 226 3.34 10.23 -17.32
CA HIS A 226 2.17 10.94 -16.85
C HIS A 226 2.25 12.44 -17.23
N PRO A 227 1.30 12.98 -18.03
CA PRO A 227 1.36 14.35 -18.55
C PRO A 227 1.53 15.45 -17.50
N SER A 228 0.99 15.24 -16.28
CA SER A 228 1.04 16.23 -15.19
C SER A 228 2.22 16.07 -14.24
N LEU A 229 2.92 14.92 -14.24
CA LEU A 229 4.03 14.65 -13.31
C LEU A 229 5.38 14.85 -14.03
N ARG A 230 5.60 14.08 -15.11
CA ARG A 230 6.82 14.08 -15.94
C ARG A 230 8.10 14.08 -15.09
N ARG A 231 9.20 14.60 -15.64
CA ARG A 231 10.48 14.72 -14.92
C ARG A 231 10.39 15.67 -13.72
N ALA A 232 9.56 16.72 -13.80
CA ALA A 232 9.42 17.72 -12.74
C ALA A 232 9.01 17.11 -11.40
N HIS A 233 8.15 16.08 -11.39
CA HIS A 233 7.78 15.39 -10.16
C HIS A 233 8.95 14.61 -9.55
N LEU A 234 9.76 13.92 -10.36
CA LEU A 234 10.94 13.21 -9.86
C LEU A 234 11.99 14.17 -9.30
N ASP A 235 12.20 15.31 -9.95
CA ASP A 235 13.15 16.33 -9.49
C ASP A 235 12.75 16.92 -8.12
N GLU A 236 11.45 17.04 -7.83
CA GLU A 236 10.95 17.50 -6.53
C GLU A 236 10.91 16.38 -5.48
N ALA A 237 10.33 15.22 -5.82
CA ALA A 237 10.18 14.10 -4.89
C ALA A 237 11.53 13.52 -4.46
N TRP A 238 12.50 13.46 -5.37
CA TRP A 238 13.85 12.93 -5.11
C TRP A 238 14.91 14.03 -5.03
N LYS A 239 14.52 15.24 -4.63
CA LYS A 239 15.44 16.39 -4.47
C LYS A 239 16.63 16.07 -3.57
N ASP A 240 16.40 15.32 -2.50
CA ASP A 240 17.44 14.88 -1.55
C ASP A 240 18.23 13.64 -2.03
N GLN A 241 17.77 12.99 -3.11
CA GLN A 241 18.36 11.76 -3.66
C GLN A 241 18.49 11.81 -5.19
N SER A 242 19.00 12.94 -5.69
CA SER A 242 19.11 13.22 -7.12
C SER A 242 19.93 12.20 -7.92
N HIS A 243 20.78 11.40 -7.25
CA HIS A 243 21.58 10.34 -7.88
C HIS A 243 20.74 9.17 -8.40
N TYR A 244 19.49 8.99 -7.95
CA TYR A 244 18.59 7.94 -8.48
C TYR A 244 17.83 8.37 -9.75
N ILE A 245 17.74 9.67 -10.04
CA ILE A 245 16.95 10.19 -11.17
C ILE A 245 17.56 9.76 -12.52
N ALA A 246 18.87 9.95 -12.69
CA ALA A 246 19.57 9.62 -13.94
C ALA A 246 19.50 8.11 -14.28
N PRO A 247 19.79 7.18 -13.35
CA PRO A 247 19.61 5.75 -13.57
C PRO A 247 18.18 5.35 -13.91
N ALA A 248 17.17 5.95 -13.25
CA ALA A 248 15.78 5.67 -13.53
C ALA A 248 15.39 6.08 -14.96
N ILE A 249 15.79 7.28 -15.41
CA ILE A 249 15.54 7.74 -16.78
C ILE A 249 16.23 6.83 -17.81
N ASP A 250 17.48 6.42 -17.56
CA ASP A 250 18.20 5.50 -18.45
C ASP A 250 17.51 4.12 -18.52
N ALA A 251 17.03 3.60 -17.40
CA ALA A 251 16.29 2.35 -17.36
C ALA A 251 14.96 2.42 -18.14
N VAL A 252 14.24 3.55 -18.04
CA VAL A 252 13.02 3.77 -18.82
C VAL A 252 13.33 3.98 -20.31
N ARG A 253 14.43 4.66 -20.65
CA ARG A 253 14.89 4.79 -22.04
C ARG A 253 15.17 3.42 -22.68
N LYS A 254 15.90 2.55 -21.97
CA LYS A 254 16.14 1.17 -22.42
C LYS A 254 14.85 0.37 -22.58
N LEU A 255 13.85 0.62 -21.73
CA LEU A 255 12.53 0.02 -21.89
C LEU A 255 11.85 0.56 -23.15
N TRP A 256 11.88 1.87 -23.38
CA TRP A 256 11.32 2.55 -24.54
C TRP A 256 11.92 2.08 -25.87
N GLU A 257 13.23 1.83 -25.93
CA GLU A 257 13.91 1.32 -27.14
C GLU A 257 13.29 0.01 -27.67
N GLY A 258 12.77 -0.84 -26.78
CA GLY A 258 12.08 -2.08 -27.16
C GLY A 258 10.65 -1.89 -27.69
N PHE A 259 10.04 -0.74 -27.43
CA PHE A 259 8.70 -0.35 -27.90
C PHE A 259 8.73 0.67 -29.03
N LYS A 260 9.90 1.24 -29.32
CA LYS A 260 10.08 2.20 -30.39
C LYS A 260 9.57 1.58 -31.69
N PRO A 261 8.60 2.21 -32.39
CA PRO A 261 8.20 1.71 -33.70
C PRO A 261 9.45 1.69 -34.57
N VAL A 262 9.76 0.52 -35.15
CA VAL A 262 10.76 0.42 -36.21
C VAL A 262 10.40 1.51 -37.19
N GLN A 263 11.32 2.45 -37.44
CA GLN A 263 11.17 3.40 -38.53
C GLN A 263 11.03 2.55 -39.78
N VAL A 264 9.78 2.30 -40.20
CA VAL A 264 9.51 1.80 -41.54
C VAL A 264 10.13 2.87 -42.41
N LEU A 265 11.16 2.50 -43.16
CA LEU A 265 11.66 3.31 -44.26
C LEU A 265 10.44 3.49 -45.16
N GLU A 266 9.72 4.61 -44.97
CA GLU A 266 8.67 5.04 -45.88
C GLU A 266 9.37 5.18 -47.23
N MET A 267 9.18 4.19 -48.10
CA MET A 267 9.44 4.35 -49.52
C MET A 267 8.72 5.63 -49.96
N GLU A 268 9.39 6.45 -50.77
CA GLU A 268 8.82 7.68 -51.33
C GLU A 268 7.51 7.37 -52.07
N GLU A 269 6.39 7.46 -51.36
CA GLU A 269 5.06 7.55 -51.93
C GLU A 269 4.70 9.03 -52.11
N ASP A 270 4.02 9.33 -53.23
CA ASP A 270 3.48 10.66 -53.57
C ASP A 270 2.51 11.15 -52.48
N LEU A 271 3.04 11.79 -51.44
CA LEU A 271 2.26 12.33 -50.33
C LEU A 271 1.31 13.44 -50.83
N SER A 272 0.03 13.37 -50.46
CA SER A 272 -0.92 14.44 -50.76
C SER A 272 -0.54 15.75 -50.04
N ALA A 273 -1.04 16.90 -50.52
CA ALA A 273 -0.78 18.19 -49.90
C ALA A 273 -1.19 18.26 -48.40
N TYR A 274 -2.22 17.49 -48.00
CA TYR A 274 -2.66 17.40 -46.62
C TYR A 274 -1.69 16.55 -45.77
N GLU A 275 -1.21 15.43 -46.29
CA GLU A 275 -0.22 14.58 -45.60
C GLU A 275 1.14 15.28 -45.50
N ALA A 276 1.56 16.00 -46.54
CA ALA A 276 2.74 16.84 -46.50
C ALA A 276 2.62 17.96 -45.46
N CYS A 277 1.45 18.61 -45.35
CA CYS A 277 1.16 19.60 -44.32
C CYS A 277 1.20 18.98 -42.91
N LYS A 278 0.51 17.85 -42.72
CA LYS A 278 0.48 17.08 -41.47
C LYS A 278 1.91 16.70 -41.06
N LYS A 279 2.67 16.07 -41.96
CA LYS A 279 4.06 15.67 -41.74
C LYS A 279 4.93 16.87 -41.38
N ARG A 280 4.77 18.00 -42.06
CA ARG A 280 5.50 19.25 -41.76
C ARG A 280 5.15 19.82 -40.38
N ILE A 281 3.89 19.76 -39.94
CA ILE A 281 3.45 20.21 -38.60
C ILE A 281 4.03 19.30 -37.51
N TYR A 282 3.95 17.98 -37.68
CA TYR A 282 4.40 17.03 -36.66
C TYR A 282 5.92 16.80 -36.61
N GLN A 283 6.65 17.08 -37.71
CA GLN A 283 8.12 16.97 -37.79
C GLN A 283 8.88 18.27 -37.49
N GLN A 284 8.19 19.40 -37.26
CA GLN A 284 8.81 20.71 -37.06
C GLN A 284 9.59 20.87 -35.73
N SER A 285 9.56 19.88 -34.83
CA SER A 285 10.23 19.95 -33.52
C SER A 285 11.22 18.80 -33.31
N SER A 286 12.44 19.07 -33.80
CA SER A 286 13.78 18.67 -33.36
C SER A 286 14.22 17.19 -33.32
N SER A 287 15.54 17.04 -33.49
CA SER A 287 16.38 15.85 -33.60
C SER A 287 16.52 15.02 -32.32
N HIS A 288 15.63 15.18 -31.35
CA HIS A 288 15.67 14.47 -30.07
C HIS A 288 14.67 13.31 -30.06
N ASP A 289 14.99 12.25 -29.32
CA ASP A 289 14.11 11.09 -29.17
C ASP A 289 12.74 11.55 -28.64
N GLU A 290 11.66 10.96 -29.15
CA GLU A 290 10.29 11.37 -28.81
C GLU A 290 10.05 11.31 -27.30
N PHE A 291 10.67 10.32 -26.66
CA PHE A 291 10.68 10.13 -25.22
C PHE A 291 11.30 11.33 -24.47
N ASP A 292 12.49 11.79 -24.88
CA ASP A 292 13.17 12.93 -24.23
C ASP A 292 12.36 14.21 -24.33
N ARG A 293 11.80 14.46 -25.52
CA ARG A 293 10.95 15.62 -25.76
C ARG A 293 9.72 15.60 -24.85
N PHE A 294 9.14 14.43 -24.60
CA PHE A 294 7.96 14.32 -23.75
C PHE A 294 8.28 14.55 -22.27
N ILE A 295 9.33 13.89 -21.74
CA ILE A 295 9.66 13.96 -20.31
C ILE A 295 10.18 15.34 -19.88
N GLU A 296 10.85 16.07 -20.79
CA GLU A 296 11.39 17.42 -20.53
C GLU A 296 10.36 18.54 -20.75
N GLY A 297 9.20 18.24 -21.33
CA GLY A 297 8.14 19.23 -21.57
C GLY A 297 7.45 19.67 -20.27
N PRO A 298 6.84 20.87 -20.23
CA PRO A 298 6.17 21.40 -19.05
C PRO A 298 4.92 20.57 -18.66
N PRO A 299 4.68 20.26 -17.37
CA PRO A 299 3.56 19.43 -16.95
C PRO A 299 2.23 20.02 -17.44
N LEU A 300 1.40 19.17 -18.06
CA LEU A 300 0.10 19.55 -18.60
C LEU A 300 -1.01 19.04 -17.67
N PRO A 301 -1.91 19.91 -17.19
CA PRO A 301 -3.04 19.48 -16.35
C PRO A 301 -4.03 18.68 -17.20
N ILE A 302 -4.36 17.48 -16.72
CA ILE A 302 -5.36 16.62 -17.37
C ILE A 302 -6.75 17.13 -16.96
N GLY A 303 -7.58 17.49 -17.95
CA GLY A 303 -8.98 17.89 -17.74
C GLY A 303 -9.24 19.38 -17.50
N ALA A 304 -8.23 20.25 -17.59
CA ALA A 304 -8.40 21.68 -17.24
C ALA A 304 -9.05 22.56 -18.31
N SER A 305 -9.23 22.11 -19.55
CA SER A 305 -10.04 22.83 -20.56
C SER A 305 -10.36 21.89 -21.71
N SER A 306 -11.64 21.78 -22.05
CA SER A 306 -12.00 21.40 -23.41
C SER A 306 -11.46 22.48 -24.34
N ALA A 307 -10.98 22.13 -25.54
CA ALA A 307 -10.64 23.11 -26.56
C ALA A 307 -11.87 23.95 -27.04
N LEU A 308 -13.06 23.67 -26.48
CA LEU A 308 -14.32 24.37 -26.69
C LEU A 308 -14.83 25.10 -25.43
N SER A 309 -14.01 25.24 -24.38
CA SER A 309 -14.34 26.04 -23.19
C SER A 309 -13.79 27.46 -23.28
#